data_AF-A0A9D8AFS5-F1
#
_entry.id   AF-A0A9D8AFS5-F1
#
_cell.length_a   1.000
_cell.length_b   1.000
_cell.length_c   1.000
_cell.angle_alpha   90.00
_cell.angle_beta   90.00
_cell.angle_gamma   90.00
#
_symmetry.space_group_name_H-M   'P 1'
#
loop_
_entity.id
_entity.type
_entity.pdbx_description
1 polymer ?
#
loop_
_entity_poly.entity_id
_entity_poly.type
_entity_poly.pdbx_seq_one_letter_code
_entity_poly.pdbx_strand_id
1 'polypeptide(L)'
;GGTSDDLLLYQVGANNISLYTNGTEQMRITSGGNVGIGTTGPNAKLHVRGAVNEAALIIDPDESVNNGSTGILFGASNSSANKKAGIFFQRDGLDGSLRGDLIFANNNTGNGDNASTTDAVMVLQAGGNVGIGTTEPGSKLSVVGLPSGSTRSAAGVSGNLAGAVCITDTGNMYIDTDGSCAGN
;
A
#
# COMPACT_ATOMS: atom_id res chain seq x y z
N GLY A 1 23.76 -40.52 15.68
CA GLY A 1 24.05 -39.50 14.67
C GLY A 1 22.72 -38.95 14.23
N GLY A 2 22.40 -37.73 14.62
CA GLY A 2 21.13 -37.10 14.27
C GLY A 2 21.20 -36.61 12.84
N THR A 3 20.44 -37.26 11.96
CA THR A 3 20.03 -36.66 10.69
C THR A 3 18.73 -35.93 10.99
N SER A 4 18.66 -34.64 10.67
CA SER A 4 17.46 -33.82 10.87
C SER A 4 16.25 -34.52 10.25
N ASP A 5 15.27 -34.91 11.08
CA ASP A 5 14.04 -35.55 10.63
C ASP A 5 13.11 -34.49 10.02
N ASP A 6 13.41 -34.05 8.80
CA ASP A 6 12.50 -33.24 8.02
C ASP A 6 11.34 -34.12 7.51
N LEU A 7 10.10 -33.66 7.67
CA LEU A 7 8.94 -34.30 7.06
C LEU A 7 8.93 -34.04 5.55
N LEU A 8 9.35 -35.02 4.74
CA LEU A 8 9.24 -34.96 3.28
C LEU A 8 7.83 -35.35 2.83
N LEU A 9 7.05 -34.36 2.38
CA LEU A 9 5.78 -34.56 1.69
C LEU A 9 6.02 -34.58 0.18
N TYR A 10 6.05 -35.78 -0.41
CA TYR A 10 6.28 -35.98 -1.84
C TYR A 10 5.05 -36.62 -2.48
N GLN A 11 4.44 -35.92 -3.43
CA GLN A 11 3.33 -36.45 -4.21
C GLN A 11 3.83 -36.96 -5.56
N VAL A 12 3.58 -38.24 -5.85
CA VAL A 12 3.85 -38.86 -7.14
C VAL A 12 2.67 -38.67 -8.09
N GLY A 13 2.95 -38.13 -9.28
CA GLY A 13 1.96 -37.87 -10.34
C GLY A 13 1.42 -36.44 -10.36
N ALA A 14 0.54 -36.13 -11.32
CA ALA A 14 -0.01 -34.79 -11.54
C ALA A 14 -1.15 -34.42 -10.56
N ASN A 15 -0.99 -34.78 -9.29
CA ASN A 15 -1.96 -34.55 -8.23
C ASN A 15 -1.53 -33.35 -7.35
N ASN A 16 -2.48 -32.84 -6.57
CA ASN A 16 -2.23 -31.74 -5.65
C ASN A 16 -1.88 -32.28 -4.26
N ILE A 17 -1.08 -31.54 -3.50
CA ILE A 17 -0.97 -31.70 -2.05
C ILE A 17 -2.02 -30.78 -1.44
N SER A 18 -2.91 -31.31 -0.60
CA SER A 18 -4.02 -30.55 -0.02
C SER A 18 -4.11 -30.80 1.49
N LEU A 19 -4.28 -29.72 2.26
CA LEU A 19 -4.45 -29.75 3.71
C LEU A 19 -5.91 -29.41 4.04
N TYR A 20 -6.55 -30.26 4.84
CA TYR A 20 -7.96 -30.15 5.21
C TYR A 20 -8.12 -29.96 6.72
N THR A 21 -9.07 -29.13 7.11
CA THR A 21 -9.62 -29.11 8.47
C THR A 21 -11.14 -29.08 8.38
N ASN A 22 -11.82 -29.82 9.25
CA ASN A 22 -13.29 -29.90 9.28
C ASN A 22 -13.94 -30.13 7.90
N GLY A 23 -13.36 -31.02 7.09
CA GLY A 23 -13.86 -31.35 5.74
C GLY A 23 -13.68 -30.27 4.67
N THR A 24 -13.00 -29.15 4.96
CA THR A 24 -12.77 -28.05 4.03
C THR A 24 -11.29 -27.94 3.68
N GLU A 25 -10.96 -27.73 2.39
CA GLU A 25 -9.59 -27.53 1.91
C GLU A 25 -9.09 -26.15 2.35
N GLN A 26 -8.03 -26.11 3.16
CA GLN A 26 -7.46 -24.87 3.72
C GLN A 26 -6.27 -24.37 2.90
N MET A 27 -5.39 -25.29 2.49
CA MET A 27 -4.21 -24.99 1.68
C MET A 27 -4.02 -26.07 0.64
N ARG A 28 -3.50 -25.68 -0.53
CA ARG A 28 -3.07 -26.61 -1.56
C ARG A 28 -1.79 -26.21 -2.26
N ILE A 29 -1.07 -27.19 -2.76
CA ILE A 29 -0.02 -27.03 -3.78
C ILE A 29 -0.49 -27.80 -5.02
N THR A 30 -0.69 -27.11 -6.13
CA THR A 30 -1.09 -27.78 -7.38
C THR A 30 0.07 -28.55 -7.99
N SER A 31 -0.21 -29.49 -8.89
CA SER A 31 0.83 -30.15 -9.70
C SER A 31 1.65 -29.18 -10.57
N GLY A 32 1.13 -27.98 -10.86
CA GLY A 32 1.86 -26.88 -11.51
C GLY A 32 2.69 -26.01 -10.55
N GLY A 33 2.74 -26.37 -9.27
CA GLY A 33 3.50 -25.68 -8.23
C GLY A 33 2.91 -24.34 -7.77
N ASN A 34 1.59 -24.16 -7.90
CA ASN A 34 0.90 -22.99 -7.35
C ASN A 34 0.35 -23.29 -5.96
N VAL A 35 0.58 -22.38 -5.01
CA VAL A 35 0.09 -22.48 -3.64
C VAL A 35 -1.22 -21.70 -3.52
N GLY A 36 -2.28 -22.38 -3.07
CA GLY A 36 -3.57 -21.77 -2.73
C GLY A 36 -3.79 -21.80 -1.22
N ILE A 37 -4.28 -20.70 -0.63
CA ILE A 37 -4.79 -20.64 0.74
C ILE A 37 -6.20 -20.09 0.69
N GLY A 38 -7.18 -20.81 1.21
CA GLY A 38 -8.61 -20.48 1.11
C GLY A 38 -9.18 -20.52 -0.32
N THR A 39 -8.49 -21.17 -1.26
CA THR A 39 -8.94 -21.34 -2.65
C THR A 39 -8.53 -22.70 -3.22
N THR A 40 -9.45 -23.33 -3.96
CA THR A 40 -9.20 -24.58 -4.67
C THR A 40 -8.64 -24.34 -6.09
N GLY A 41 -8.69 -23.11 -6.61
CA GLY A 41 -8.22 -22.77 -7.96
C GLY A 41 -7.19 -21.65 -7.95
N PRO A 42 -5.94 -21.87 -7.48
CA PRO A 42 -4.91 -20.84 -7.52
C PRO A 42 -4.48 -20.54 -8.97
N ASN A 43 -4.62 -19.28 -9.38
CA ASN A 43 -4.26 -18.79 -10.72
C ASN A 43 -2.94 -17.99 -10.74
N ALA A 44 -2.23 -17.95 -9.61
CA ALA A 44 -0.91 -17.36 -9.43
C ALA A 44 -0.06 -18.29 -8.54
N LYS A 45 1.26 -18.03 -8.48
CA LYS A 45 2.20 -18.87 -7.70
C LYS A 45 1.85 -18.95 -6.21
N LEU A 46 1.32 -17.86 -5.66
CA LEU A 46 0.64 -17.83 -4.38
C LEU A 46 -0.68 -17.08 -4.58
N HIS A 47 -1.79 -17.76 -4.32
CA HIS A 47 -3.13 -17.18 -4.32
C HIS A 47 -3.76 -17.41 -2.95
N VAL A 48 -3.89 -16.33 -2.18
CA VAL A 48 -4.57 -16.32 -0.90
C VAL A 48 -5.93 -15.66 -1.07
N ARG A 49 -7.01 -16.33 -0.69
CA ARG A 49 -8.39 -15.85 -0.84
C ARG A 49 -9.14 -16.01 0.49
N GLY A 50 -9.70 -14.91 0.99
CA GLY A 50 -10.61 -14.89 2.13
C GLY A 50 -12.08 -14.82 1.70
N ALA A 51 -12.99 -15.01 2.66
CA ALA A 51 -14.41 -14.70 2.50
C ALA A 51 -14.66 -13.19 2.39
N VAL A 52 -15.90 -12.81 2.09
CA VAL A 52 -16.32 -11.40 2.08
C VAL A 52 -16.16 -10.84 3.50
N ASN A 53 -15.50 -9.69 3.64
CA ASN A 53 -15.14 -9.06 4.91
C ASN A 53 -14.07 -9.81 5.74
N GLU A 54 -13.32 -10.72 5.12
CA GLU A 54 -12.16 -11.39 5.74
C GLU A 54 -10.86 -10.88 5.10
N ALA A 55 -9.85 -10.60 5.93
CA ALA A 55 -8.51 -10.31 5.44
C ALA A 55 -7.86 -11.62 4.98
N ALA A 56 -7.71 -11.79 3.66
CA ALA A 56 -7.06 -12.97 3.08
C ALA A 56 -5.58 -13.08 3.52
N LEU A 57 -4.88 -11.94 3.62
CA LEU A 57 -3.51 -11.85 4.09
C LEU A 57 -3.47 -10.84 5.24
N ILE A 58 -3.22 -11.34 6.46
CA ILE A 58 -2.89 -10.49 7.61
C ILE A 58 -1.37 -10.44 7.69
N ILE A 59 -0.81 -9.23 7.70
CA ILE A 59 0.59 -8.99 7.99
C ILE A 59 0.60 -8.16 9.28
N ASP A 60 0.72 -8.81 10.44
CA ASP A 60 0.73 -8.17 11.76
C ASP A 60 2.17 -8.21 12.29
N PRO A 61 2.75 -7.10 12.79
CA PRO A 61 4.03 -7.18 13.47
C PRO A 61 3.84 -7.91 14.80
N ASP A 62 4.64 -8.95 15.03
CA ASP A 62 4.60 -9.86 16.20
C ASP A 62 4.78 -9.14 17.56
N GLU A 63 5.22 -7.88 17.55
CA GLU A 63 5.52 -7.11 18.76
C GLU A 63 4.81 -5.76 18.73
N SER A 64 3.99 -5.51 19.78
CA SER A 64 3.35 -4.21 20.04
C SER A 64 4.34 -3.16 20.53
N VAL A 65 5.33 -2.84 19.70
CA VAL A 65 6.26 -1.74 19.95
C VAL A 65 5.72 -0.45 19.31
N ASN A 66 5.88 0.66 20.01
CA ASN A 66 5.62 1.99 19.46
C ASN A 66 6.43 2.14 18.16
N ASN A 67 5.80 2.69 17.12
CA ASN A 67 6.43 2.85 15.80
C ASN A 67 6.69 1.54 15.04
N GLY A 68 6.13 0.40 15.48
CA GLY A 68 6.15 -0.85 14.73
C GLY A 68 5.42 -0.72 13.39
N SER A 69 6.01 -1.26 12.32
CA SER A 69 5.42 -1.24 10.98
C SER A 69 5.42 -2.63 10.35
N THR A 70 4.42 -2.84 9.50
CA THR A 70 4.19 -4.06 8.73
C THR A 70 3.84 -3.66 7.30
N GLY A 71 4.16 -4.48 6.30
CA GLY A 71 3.91 -4.08 4.93
C GLY A 71 4.12 -5.14 3.86
N ILE A 72 3.61 -4.80 2.67
CA ILE A 72 3.86 -5.53 1.42
C ILE A 72 5.02 -4.85 0.71
N LEU A 73 6.02 -5.64 0.35
CA LEU A 73 7.23 -5.19 -0.30
C LEU A 73 7.28 -5.64 -1.77
N PHE A 74 7.70 -4.74 -2.65
CA PHE A 74 7.86 -4.95 -4.08
C PHE A 74 9.33 -4.79 -4.47
N GLY A 75 9.88 -5.77 -5.19
CA GLY A 75 11.27 -5.78 -5.66
C GLY A 75 11.40 -6.20 -7.12
N ALA A 76 12.52 -5.81 -7.76
CA ALA A 76 12.87 -6.19 -9.12
C ALA A 76 14.01 -7.25 -9.12
N SER A 77 14.05 -8.06 -10.17
CA SER A 77 14.62 -9.42 -10.20
C SER A 77 16.14 -9.58 -10.11
N ASN A 78 16.93 -8.52 -9.96
CA ASN A 78 18.40 -8.61 -9.95
C ASN A 78 19.03 -8.91 -8.58
N SER A 79 18.24 -8.95 -7.51
CA SER A 79 18.59 -9.63 -6.25
C SER A 79 17.34 -9.73 -5.36
N SER A 80 17.02 -10.92 -4.86
CA SER A 80 15.95 -11.13 -3.86
C SER A 80 16.15 -10.33 -2.56
N ALA A 81 17.30 -9.65 -2.41
CA ALA A 81 17.59 -8.76 -1.28
C ALA A 81 16.96 -7.37 -1.41
N ASN A 82 16.59 -6.89 -2.61
CA ASN A 82 16.28 -5.47 -2.84
C ASN A 82 14.79 -5.23 -3.11
N LYS A 83 14.00 -5.01 -2.07
CA LYS A 83 12.60 -4.61 -2.19
C LYS A 83 12.52 -3.10 -2.08
N LYS A 84 12.51 -2.42 -3.23
CA LYS A 84 12.69 -0.97 -3.34
C LYS A 84 11.40 -0.17 -3.25
N ALA A 85 10.23 -0.81 -3.24
CA ALA A 85 8.97 -0.15 -2.97
C ALA A 85 8.14 -0.97 -1.98
N GLY A 86 7.18 -0.33 -1.31
CA GLY A 86 6.27 -1.03 -0.44
C GLY A 86 5.07 -0.20 -0.01
N ILE A 87 4.07 -0.90 0.52
CA ILE A 87 2.93 -0.32 1.22
C ILE A 87 3.00 -0.80 2.66
N PHE A 88 3.08 0.15 3.59
CA PHE A 88 3.26 -0.10 5.00
C PHE A 88 2.10 0.44 5.82
N PHE A 89 1.77 -0.24 6.91
CA PHE A 89 1.01 0.32 7.99
C PHE A 89 1.97 0.57 9.17
N GLN A 90 2.05 1.80 9.65
CA GLN A 90 2.87 2.17 10.80
C GLN A 90 1.99 2.67 11.93
N ARG A 91 2.08 2.04 13.09
CA ARG A 91 1.30 2.46 14.27
C ARG A 91 1.75 3.83 14.78
N ASP A 92 0.79 4.66 15.16
CA ASP A 92 1.04 6.00 15.74
C ASP A 92 1.51 5.94 17.21
N GLY A 93 1.33 4.80 17.87
CA GLY A 93 1.75 4.58 19.26
C GLY A 93 0.88 5.31 20.29
N LEU A 94 -0.25 5.89 19.87
CA LEU A 94 -1.13 6.65 20.74
C LEU A 94 -2.22 5.73 21.33
N ASP A 95 -2.32 5.75 22.66
CA ASP A 95 -3.42 5.17 23.46
C ASP A 95 -3.70 3.67 23.28
N GLY A 96 -2.72 2.86 22.88
CA GLY A 96 -2.91 1.41 22.67
C GLY A 96 -3.89 1.08 21.56
N SER A 97 -4.35 2.09 20.81
CA SER A 97 -5.19 1.91 19.65
C SER A 97 -4.32 1.32 18.54
N LEU A 98 -4.78 0.29 17.84
CA LEU A 98 -4.12 -0.29 16.66
C LEU A 98 -4.26 0.63 15.44
N ARG A 99 -4.28 1.95 15.67
CA ARG A 99 -4.36 3.00 14.66
C ARG A 99 -2.96 3.32 14.16
N GLY A 100 -2.89 3.86 12.96
CA GLY A 100 -1.64 4.09 12.29
C GLY A 100 -1.82 4.66 10.90
N ASP A 101 -0.69 5.02 10.32
CA ASP A 101 -0.59 5.65 9.02
C ASP A 101 -0.42 4.57 7.95
N LEU A 102 -1.08 4.76 6.81
CA LEU A 102 -0.84 3.99 5.59
C LEU A 102 0.20 4.73 4.74
N ILE A 103 1.32 4.08 4.46
CA ILE A 103 2.50 4.69 3.85
C ILE A 103 2.83 3.97 2.54
N PHE A 104 2.94 4.72 1.46
CA PHE A 104 3.52 4.27 0.19
C PHE A 104 4.96 4.75 0.15
N ALA A 105 5.91 3.83 0.11
CA ALA A 105 7.33 4.15 0.18
C ALA A 105 8.10 3.63 -1.04
N ASN A 106 9.13 4.38 -1.42
CA ASN A 106 10.01 4.05 -2.53
C ASN A 106 11.45 4.47 -2.19
N ASN A 107 12.30 3.48 -1.95
CA ASN A 107 13.72 3.69 -1.72
C ASN A 107 14.44 3.78 -3.08
N ASN A 108 14.69 5.02 -3.51
CA ASN A 108 15.39 5.32 -4.76
C ASN A 108 16.92 5.42 -4.58
N THR A 109 17.46 4.92 -3.48
CA THR A 109 18.91 4.89 -3.27
C THR A 109 19.53 3.65 -3.93
N GLY A 110 20.73 3.81 -4.49
CA GLY A 110 21.47 2.75 -5.18
C GLY A 110 22.13 1.70 -4.28
N ASN A 111 21.71 1.59 -3.01
CA ASN A 111 22.28 0.66 -2.03
C ASN A 111 21.50 -0.67 -1.95
N GLY A 112 21.87 -1.56 -1.04
CA GLY A 112 21.19 -2.85 -0.81
C GLY A 112 20.00 -2.80 0.14
N ASP A 113 19.61 -1.62 0.65
CA ASP A 113 18.57 -1.51 1.66
C ASP A 113 17.19 -1.72 1.05
N ASN A 114 16.28 -2.27 1.86
CA ASN A 114 14.87 -2.33 1.49
C ASN A 114 14.21 -0.97 1.72
N ALA A 115 13.11 -0.73 1.02
CA ALA A 115 12.20 0.33 1.37
C ALA A 115 11.69 0.13 2.80
N SER A 116 11.61 1.22 3.53
CA SER A 116 11.01 1.29 4.86
C SER A 116 10.08 2.50 4.94
N THR A 117 9.46 2.72 6.09
CA THR A 117 8.58 3.88 6.29
C THR A 117 9.31 5.22 6.24
N THR A 118 10.65 5.24 6.35
CA THR A 118 11.44 6.47 6.15
C THR A 118 11.56 6.88 4.69
N ASP A 119 11.29 5.96 3.76
CA ASP A 119 11.27 6.22 2.31
C ASP A 119 9.88 6.68 1.83
N ALA A 120 9.07 7.24 2.73
CA ALA A 120 7.69 7.65 2.46
C ALA A 120 7.61 8.65 1.30
N VAL A 121 6.82 8.30 0.28
CA VAL A 121 6.47 9.17 -0.84
C VAL A 121 5.05 9.70 -0.67
N MET A 122 4.13 8.89 -0.16
CA MET A 122 2.77 9.29 0.19
C MET A 122 2.37 8.68 1.52
N VAL A 123 1.69 9.47 2.36
CA VAL A 123 1.21 9.06 3.68
C VAL A 123 -0.26 9.42 3.81
N LEU A 124 -1.10 8.45 4.18
CA LEU A 124 -2.43 8.70 4.72
C LEU A 124 -2.34 8.53 6.23
N GLN A 125 -2.41 9.63 6.95
CA GLN A 125 -2.35 9.63 8.40
C GLN A 125 -3.61 9.00 9.02
N ALA A 126 -3.50 8.44 10.22
CA ALA A 126 -4.64 7.92 10.99
C ALA A 126 -5.77 8.94 11.24
N GLY A 127 -5.46 10.25 11.15
CA GLY A 127 -6.42 11.37 11.20
C GLY A 127 -7.11 11.70 9.86
N GLY A 128 -6.81 10.94 8.80
CA GLY A 128 -7.39 11.07 7.47
C GLY A 128 -6.80 12.18 6.60
N ASN A 129 -5.61 12.68 6.92
CA ASN A 129 -4.89 13.64 6.07
C ASN A 129 -3.95 12.89 5.12
N VAL A 130 -3.83 13.36 3.88
CA VAL A 130 -2.94 12.78 2.87
C VAL A 130 -1.76 13.72 2.62
N GLY A 131 -0.55 13.22 2.80
CA GLY A 131 0.69 13.87 2.38
C GLY A 131 1.28 13.20 1.14
N ILE A 132 1.74 13.99 0.17
CA ILE A 132 2.56 13.54 -0.96
C ILE A 132 3.87 14.34 -0.90
N GLY A 133 5.00 13.66 -0.77
CA GLY A 133 6.31 14.27 -0.52
C GLY A 133 6.46 14.86 0.89
N THR A 134 5.55 14.56 1.81
CA THR A 134 5.61 14.95 3.23
C THR A 134 4.91 13.92 4.10
N THR A 135 5.44 13.67 5.29
CA THR A 135 4.85 12.82 6.34
C THR A 135 3.99 13.63 7.33
N GLU A 136 4.05 14.96 7.27
CA GLU A 136 3.35 15.89 8.17
C GLU A 136 2.41 16.82 7.38
N PRO A 137 1.33 16.29 6.78
CA PRO A 137 0.38 17.11 6.05
C PRO A 137 -0.35 18.10 6.98
N GLY A 138 -0.13 19.41 6.76
CA GLY A 138 -0.81 20.49 7.51
C GLY A 138 -2.28 20.73 7.15
N SER A 139 -2.85 19.96 6.20
CA SER A 139 -4.26 20.01 5.80
C SER A 139 -4.70 18.66 5.25
N LYS A 140 -5.97 18.52 4.82
CA LYS A 140 -6.50 17.24 4.31
C LYS A 140 -5.70 16.66 3.14
N LEU A 141 -5.12 17.51 2.28
CA LEU A 141 -4.19 17.11 1.23
C LEU A 141 -3.01 18.08 1.18
N SER A 142 -1.82 17.60 1.52
CA SER A 142 -0.55 18.32 1.38
C SER A 142 0.31 17.69 0.30
N VAL A 143 0.83 18.51 -0.62
CA VAL A 143 1.75 18.07 -1.69
C VAL A 143 2.98 18.97 -1.65
N VAL A 144 4.15 18.39 -1.44
CA VAL A 144 5.44 19.08 -1.27
C VAL A 144 6.44 18.56 -2.32
N GLY A 145 7.43 19.38 -2.69
CA GLY A 145 8.50 18.99 -3.62
C GLY A 145 8.11 19.08 -5.10
N LEU A 146 7.07 19.84 -5.43
CA LEU A 146 6.73 20.14 -6.81
C LEU A 146 7.83 20.99 -7.48
N PRO A 147 8.11 20.80 -8.78
CA PRO A 147 9.01 21.68 -9.53
C PRO A 147 8.59 23.14 -9.42
N SER A 148 9.57 24.05 -9.35
CA SER A 148 9.34 25.50 -9.35
C SER A 148 8.43 25.90 -10.51
N GLY A 149 7.31 26.58 -10.20
CA GLY A 149 6.30 26.98 -11.20
C GLY A 149 5.09 26.04 -11.32
N SER A 150 5.04 24.94 -10.57
CA SER A 150 3.85 24.09 -10.50
C SER A 150 2.77 24.73 -9.61
N THR A 151 1.62 25.07 -10.18
CA THR A 151 0.48 25.62 -9.43
C THR A 151 -0.34 24.51 -8.76
N ARG A 152 -0.63 24.70 -7.46
CA ARG A 152 -1.52 23.82 -6.67
C ARG A 152 -2.96 24.23 -6.94
N SER A 153 -3.65 23.55 -7.85
CA SER A 153 -5.06 23.85 -8.15
C SER A 153 -5.97 22.68 -7.81
N ALA A 154 -6.28 22.53 -6.52
CA ALA A 154 -7.45 21.77 -6.08
C ALA A 154 -8.54 22.78 -5.67
N ALA A 155 -9.30 23.32 -6.63
CA ALA A 155 -10.52 24.05 -6.29
C ALA A 155 -11.65 23.05 -6.04
N GLY A 156 -11.81 22.65 -4.78
CA GLY A 156 -13.08 22.11 -4.32
C GLY A 156 -14.08 23.26 -4.22
N VAL A 157 -14.95 23.41 -5.20
CA VAL A 157 -16.06 24.36 -5.12
C VAL A 157 -17.21 23.67 -4.39
N SER A 158 -17.43 23.98 -3.12
CA SER A 158 -18.64 23.57 -2.41
C SER A 158 -19.70 24.67 -2.53
N GLY A 159 -20.69 24.49 -3.42
CA GLY A 159 -21.81 25.42 -3.60
C GLY A 159 -22.32 25.53 -5.04
N ASN A 160 -23.41 26.28 -5.26
CA ASN A 160 -23.91 26.61 -6.59
C ASN A 160 -23.05 27.75 -7.17
N LEU A 161 -22.22 27.45 -8.16
CA LEU A 161 -21.31 28.42 -8.76
C LEU A 161 -22.06 29.22 -9.83
N ALA A 162 -22.38 30.49 -9.55
CA ALA A 162 -22.90 31.41 -10.57
C ALA A 162 -21.80 31.91 -11.53
N GLY A 163 -20.69 31.18 -11.66
CA GLY A 163 -19.43 31.66 -12.20
C GLY A 163 -18.58 30.58 -12.87
N ALA A 164 -17.68 30.97 -13.78
CA ALA A 164 -16.70 30.08 -14.39
C ALA A 164 -15.49 29.91 -13.46
N VAL A 165 -14.82 28.74 -13.51
CA VAL A 165 -13.51 28.58 -12.87
C VAL A 165 -12.46 29.10 -13.85
N CYS A 166 -11.64 30.06 -13.43
CA CYS A 166 -10.65 30.69 -14.29
C CYS A 166 -9.23 30.52 -13.76
N ILE A 167 -8.29 30.55 -14.70
CA ILE A 167 -6.85 30.59 -14.43
C ILE A 167 -6.33 31.88 -15.07
N THR A 168 -5.72 32.76 -14.28
CA THR A 168 -5.08 33.96 -14.81
C THR A 168 -3.77 33.62 -15.51
N ASP A 169 -3.26 34.56 -16.30
CA ASP A 169 -1.90 34.55 -16.87
C ASP A 169 -0.80 34.44 -15.80
N THR A 170 -1.07 34.90 -14.57
CA THR A 170 -0.20 34.70 -13.40
C THR A 170 -0.38 33.35 -12.71
N GLY A 171 -1.20 32.45 -13.25
CA GLY A 171 -1.43 31.09 -12.75
C GLY A 171 -2.33 31.03 -11.50
N ASN A 172 -2.98 32.13 -11.14
CA ASN A 172 -3.90 32.14 -10.01
C ASN A 172 -5.26 31.58 -10.45
N MET A 173 -5.83 30.72 -9.61
CA MET A 173 -7.14 30.12 -9.86
C MET A 173 -8.21 30.87 -9.06
N TYR A 174 -9.22 31.40 -9.73
CA TYR A 174 -10.33 32.12 -9.11
C TYR A 174 -11.67 31.50 -9.52
N ILE A 175 -12.67 31.72 -8.66
CA ILE A 175 -14.07 31.58 -9.04
C ILE A 175 -14.49 32.92 -9.60
N ASP A 176 -14.71 33.00 -10.91
CA ASP A 176 -15.18 34.20 -11.59
C ASP A 176 -16.69 34.30 -11.47
N THR A 177 -17.15 35.10 -10.51
CA THR A 177 -18.58 35.37 -10.29
C THR A 177 -19.11 36.54 -11.12
N ASP A 178 -18.26 37.26 -11.86
CA ASP A 178 -18.62 38.50 -12.55
C ASP A 178 -18.40 38.48 -14.08
N GLY A 179 -17.92 37.36 -14.63
CA GLY A 179 -17.73 37.13 -16.05
C GLY A 179 -16.47 37.79 -16.63
N SER A 180 -15.57 38.27 -15.78
CA SER A 180 -14.36 38.99 -16.18
C SER A 180 -13.32 38.12 -16.90
N CYS A 181 -13.45 36.80 -16.88
CA CYS A 181 -12.52 35.89 -17.55
C CYS A 181 -12.69 35.77 -19.07
N ALA A 182 -13.71 36.37 -19.67
CA ALA A 182 -13.95 36.29 -21.11
C ALA A 182 -13.10 37.29 -21.94
N GLY A 183 -12.00 37.82 -21.39
CA GLY A 183 -11.24 38.94 -21.95
C GLY A 183 -9.74 38.70 -22.15
N ASN A 184 -9.37 37.77 -23.04
CA ASN A 184 -8.31 37.91 -24.08
C ASN A 184 -8.20 36.64 -24.93
#